data_AF-A0A4V6MU47-F1
#
_entry.id   AF-A0A4V6MU47-F1
#
_cell.length_a   1.000
_cell.length_b   1.000
_cell.length_c   1.000
_cell.angle_alpha   90.00
_cell.angle_beta   90.00
_cell.angle_gamma   90.00
#
_symmetry.space_group_name_H-M   'P 1'
#
loop_
_entity.id
_entity.type
_entity.pdbx_description
1 polymer ?
#
loop_
_entity_poly.entity_id
_entity_poly.type
_entity_poly.pdbx_seq_one_letter_code
_entity_poly.pdbx_strand_id
1 'polypeptide(L)'
;MARCGCSGSCSCVVRGAAPVTVTGNGSVQQPYVVSLGQDGQTGCEAIAACVAQNLGPGLAYDKGTGKIQTKLSRDAGQTVRFGSDGGLLDTAGEAPSPGACGRTIESLPGAPGVVGAYALAGLHNPYSSPYGVDYCLAHQVDIIGMSVATTSDDVGVLSDYDDCRITEDRSSIYVSQDIRRMSADTVVSTYNYAGNVDDPVAYLRPQSVPRSDRRGGWYGWLAQRYHQPGLSDMLTKVGGKAVVMLQCHLPEDATYPTEAENVRGAIRSVLQCCAQHWAIVAVRELETATTIVNAGITACLVPPRAKVYGDTTMPYAPEDVVASGATWMVLDDLYHNVVFQAYKDAGLQVLMWGNSRHTWKDRAQALGIRGSYVLDPVYYRGPEEHDYRGEVDPWEHRRPGVGHLTYRTDHRDVTSAGGYVRGRAEIAEQGLIIPRNFGDGQGRPSILIGWLCPLQDATDYTITWAMKWTGMPSPASGTAKMGLLFGAASDKDPYAWAQKDPALNPLKYPQGPQMMYRAYQRTTGEIGLAKWSDATGPIQYLAAKTTPAITANVWNDYELKVEPDKITFTRISAGGTRYTVAAADTQYRGAYFFLEKEESFQGEAAHQFEGKVKNMAYRRNP
;
A
#
# COMPACT_ATOMS: atom_id res chain seq x y z
N MET A 1 4.99 -39.41 -19.47
CA MET A 1 3.98 -39.11 -20.52
C MET A 1 3.25 -40.38 -20.87
N ALA A 2 1.92 -40.36 -20.82
CA ALA A 2 1.05 -41.51 -21.06
C ALA A 2 1.17 -41.99 -22.53
N ARG A 3 1.27 -43.31 -22.71
CA ARG A 3 1.29 -43.96 -24.02
C ARG A 3 -0.05 -43.75 -24.70
N CYS A 4 -0.07 -43.05 -25.84
CA CYS A 4 -1.20 -43.12 -26.76
C CYS A 4 -1.46 -44.59 -27.08
N GLY A 5 -2.71 -45.05 -26.92
CA GLY A 5 -3.14 -46.44 -26.85
C GLY A 5 -2.96 -47.30 -28.11
N CYS A 6 -1.72 -47.46 -28.57
CA CYS A 6 -1.34 -48.46 -29.57
C CYS A 6 -0.53 -49.57 -28.89
N SER A 7 -0.90 -50.83 -29.15
CA SER A 7 -0.23 -52.04 -28.66
C SER A 7 1.11 -52.35 -29.36
N GLY A 8 1.72 -51.35 -30.01
CA GLY A 8 3.04 -51.35 -30.63
C GLY A 8 3.74 -50.00 -30.39
N SER A 9 5.05 -49.91 -30.66
CA SER A 9 5.84 -48.69 -30.44
C SER A 9 5.26 -47.49 -31.20
N CYS A 10 4.56 -46.61 -30.49
CA CYS A 10 3.89 -45.46 -31.08
C CYS A 10 4.90 -44.30 -31.21
N SER A 11 5.37 -44.00 -32.42
CA SER A 11 6.23 -42.84 -32.70
C SER A 11 5.38 -41.59 -32.91
N CYS A 12 5.08 -40.87 -31.82
CA CYS A 12 4.47 -39.54 -31.94
C CYS A 12 5.56 -38.51 -32.28
N VAL A 13 5.48 -37.88 -33.46
CA VAL A 13 6.40 -36.82 -33.90
C VAL A 13 5.74 -35.47 -33.69
N VAL A 14 6.38 -34.58 -32.92
CA VAL A 14 5.95 -33.19 -32.77
C VAL A 14 6.51 -32.39 -33.94
N ARG A 15 5.64 -31.68 -34.68
CA ARG A 15 6.03 -30.80 -35.78
C ARG A 15 5.70 -29.36 -35.42
N GLY A 16 6.71 -28.49 -35.45
CA GLY A 16 6.50 -27.05 -35.38
C GLY A 16 6.11 -26.49 -36.75
N ALA A 17 5.23 -25.49 -36.76
CA ALA A 17 4.99 -24.66 -37.93
C ALA A 17 5.74 -23.34 -37.73
N ALA A 18 6.40 -22.85 -38.79
CA ALA A 18 7.16 -21.61 -38.71
C ALA A 18 6.34 -20.47 -38.06
N PRO A 19 6.94 -19.69 -37.14
CA PRO A 19 8.35 -19.67 -36.78
C PRO A 19 8.76 -20.72 -35.72
N VAL A 20 7.89 -21.67 -35.34
CA VAL A 20 8.23 -22.68 -34.33
C VAL A 20 9.06 -23.81 -34.93
N THR A 21 10.24 -24.05 -34.36
CA THR A 21 11.12 -25.18 -34.67
C THR A 21 11.09 -26.20 -33.54
N VAL A 22 11.14 -27.49 -33.88
CA VAL A 22 11.15 -28.59 -32.90
C VAL A 22 12.34 -29.49 -33.19
N THR A 23 13.20 -29.67 -32.20
CA THR A 23 14.37 -30.58 -32.27
C THR A 23 14.24 -31.68 -31.22
N GLY A 24 14.99 -32.78 -31.36
CA GLY A 24 14.88 -33.96 -30.49
C GLY A 24 13.83 -34.97 -30.98
N ASN A 25 13.79 -36.14 -30.36
CA ASN A 25 12.93 -37.26 -30.77
C ASN A 25 11.93 -37.69 -29.69
N GLY A 26 11.88 -36.96 -28.58
CA GLY A 26 10.96 -37.22 -27.47
C GLY A 26 11.39 -38.36 -26.54
N SER A 27 12.57 -38.95 -26.73
CA SER A 27 13.15 -39.90 -25.76
C SER A 27 13.63 -39.17 -24.50
N VAL A 28 13.86 -39.92 -23.41
CA VAL A 28 14.39 -39.36 -22.16
C VAL A 28 15.78 -38.75 -22.38
N GLN A 29 16.58 -39.34 -23.26
CA GLN A 29 17.94 -38.88 -23.59
C GLN A 29 17.95 -37.72 -24.60
N GLN A 30 16.88 -37.57 -25.41
CA GLN A 30 16.73 -36.50 -26.40
C GLN A 30 15.28 -35.98 -26.42
N PRO A 31 14.86 -35.25 -25.38
CA PRO A 31 13.50 -34.72 -25.30
C PRO A 31 13.23 -33.74 -26.44
N TYR A 32 11.95 -33.52 -26.75
CA TYR A 32 11.58 -32.47 -27.68
C TYR A 32 11.95 -31.10 -27.10
N VAL A 33 12.70 -30.31 -27.86
CA VAL A 33 12.99 -28.91 -27.58
C VAL A 33 12.22 -28.09 -28.62
N VAL A 34 11.25 -27.32 -28.14
CA VAL A 34 10.43 -26.42 -28.96
C VAL A 34 11.00 -25.02 -28.81
N SER A 35 11.39 -24.40 -29.91
CA SER A 35 12.00 -23.06 -29.94
C SER A 35 11.40 -22.21 -31.05
N LEU A 36 11.62 -20.91 -30.98
CA LEU A 36 11.33 -19.98 -32.07
C LEU A 36 12.54 -19.92 -32.99
N GLY A 37 12.31 -19.99 -34.29
CA GLY A 37 13.29 -19.83 -35.34
C GLY A 37 12.85 -18.75 -36.33
N GLN A 38 13.73 -17.78 -36.59
CA GLN A 38 13.52 -16.68 -37.51
C GLN A 38 14.84 -16.38 -38.21
N ASP A 39 14.86 -16.31 -39.55
CA ASP A 39 16.06 -16.03 -40.37
C ASP A 39 17.30 -16.88 -40.01
N GLY A 40 17.11 -18.16 -39.70
CA GLY A 40 18.20 -19.09 -39.35
C GLY A 40 18.73 -18.97 -37.91
N GLN A 41 18.17 -18.07 -37.10
CA GLN A 41 18.45 -17.95 -35.66
C GLN A 41 17.46 -18.80 -34.85
N THR A 42 17.82 -19.17 -33.61
CA THR A 42 16.90 -19.84 -32.67
C THR A 42 16.90 -19.19 -31.28
N GLY A 43 15.82 -19.35 -30.51
CA GLY A 43 15.75 -18.84 -29.14
C GLY A 43 15.71 -17.31 -29.06
N CYS A 44 16.47 -16.70 -28.15
CA CYS A 44 16.48 -15.24 -27.94
C CYS A 44 16.91 -14.46 -29.18
N GLU A 45 17.79 -15.02 -30.00
CA GLU A 45 18.26 -14.41 -31.26
C GLU A 45 17.15 -14.37 -32.32
N ALA A 46 16.30 -15.41 -32.37
CA ALA A 46 15.12 -15.41 -33.22
C ALA A 46 14.06 -14.40 -32.76
N ILE A 47 13.89 -14.22 -31.46
CA ILE A 47 13.01 -13.19 -30.89
C ILE A 47 13.52 -11.80 -31.25
N ALA A 48 14.83 -11.55 -31.06
CA ALA A 48 15.44 -10.27 -31.40
C ALA A 48 15.32 -9.98 -32.92
N ALA A 49 15.55 -10.98 -33.77
CA ALA A 49 15.38 -10.86 -35.23
C ALA A 49 13.91 -10.56 -35.62
N CYS A 50 12.95 -11.26 -35.01
CA CYS A 50 11.54 -11.04 -35.25
C CYS A 50 11.08 -9.63 -34.82
N VAL A 51 11.50 -9.19 -33.63
CA VAL A 51 11.20 -7.83 -33.15
C VAL A 51 11.87 -6.80 -34.06
N ALA A 52 13.14 -7.00 -34.42
CA ALA A 52 13.89 -6.10 -35.30
C ALA A 52 13.21 -5.90 -36.67
N GLN A 53 12.65 -6.97 -37.26
CA GLN A 53 11.92 -6.91 -38.54
C GLN A 53 10.61 -6.10 -38.47
N ASN A 54 10.02 -6.00 -37.27
CA ASN A 54 8.73 -5.35 -37.06
C ASN A 54 8.85 -4.02 -36.30
N LEU A 55 10.07 -3.45 -36.18
CA LEU A 55 10.27 -2.14 -35.57
C LEU A 55 9.67 -1.04 -36.44
N GLY A 56 8.95 -0.12 -35.80
CA GLY A 56 8.54 1.13 -36.42
C GLY A 56 9.74 2.07 -36.70
N PRO A 57 9.54 3.11 -37.51
CA PRO A 57 10.63 3.97 -38.03
C PRO A 57 11.40 4.76 -36.95
N GLY A 58 10.87 4.86 -35.73
CA GLY A 58 11.52 5.52 -34.59
C GLY A 58 12.48 4.64 -33.78
N LEU A 59 12.63 3.36 -34.14
CA LEU A 59 13.53 2.41 -33.48
C LEU A 59 14.48 1.79 -34.52
N ALA A 60 15.69 1.45 -34.08
CA ALA A 60 16.70 0.79 -34.90
C ALA A 60 17.30 -0.38 -34.12
N TYR A 61 17.41 -1.55 -34.75
CA TYR A 61 18.11 -2.68 -34.15
C TYR A 61 19.60 -2.63 -34.51
N ASP A 62 20.47 -2.58 -33.51
CA ASP A 62 21.90 -2.67 -33.68
C ASP A 62 22.34 -4.14 -33.60
N LYS A 63 22.68 -4.70 -34.77
CA LYS A 63 23.12 -6.09 -34.91
C LYS A 63 24.46 -6.38 -34.21
N GLY A 64 25.32 -5.37 -34.02
CA GLY A 64 26.63 -5.54 -33.39
C GLY A 64 26.53 -5.66 -31.87
N THR A 65 25.58 -4.96 -31.26
CA THR A 65 25.35 -5.00 -29.80
C THR A 65 24.17 -5.87 -29.38
N GLY A 66 23.35 -6.31 -30.32
CA GLY A 66 22.13 -7.09 -30.07
C GLY A 66 21.01 -6.29 -29.40
N LYS A 67 21.08 -4.96 -29.40
CA LYS A 67 20.14 -4.07 -28.70
C LYS A 67 19.23 -3.30 -29.66
N ILE A 68 18.01 -3.02 -29.21
CA ILE A 68 17.11 -2.07 -29.86
C ILE A 68 17.45 -0.67 -29.34
N GLN A 69 17.69 0.25 -30.25
CA GLN A 69 18.05 1.64 -30.01
C GLN A 69 16.93 2.56 -30.49
N THR A 70 16.78 3.71 -29.85
CA THR A 70 15.90 4.77 -30.33
C THR A 70 16.58 5.53 -31.47
N LYS A 71 15.85 5.78 -32.55
CA LYS A 71 16.33 6.53 -33.71
C LYS A 71 15.79 7.95 -33.65
N LEU A 72 16.67 8.90 -33.31
CA LEU A 72 16.34 10.32 -33.35
C LEU A 72 16.15 10.78 -34.81
N SER A 73 15.14 11.63 -35.06
CA SER A 73 14.94 12.22 -36.40
C SER A 73 16.14 13.10 -36.79
N ARG A 74 16.36 13.27 -38.09
CA ARG A 74 17.34 14.23 -38.64
C ARG A 74 16.67 15.43 -39.31
N ASP A 75 15.35 15.50 -39.26
CA ASP A 75 14.59 16.58 -39.86
C ASP A 75 14.86 17.91 -39.14
N ALA A 76 14.79 19.01 -39.87
CA ALA A 76 14.97 20.34 -39.31
C ALA A 76 13.87 20.62 -38.25
N GLY A 77 14.28 21.11 -37.08
CA GLY A 77 13.38 21.36 -35.95
C GLY A 77 13.28 20.21 -34.94
N GLN A 78 13.93 19.07 -35.19
CA GLN A 78 14.07 18.00 -34.20
C GLN A 78 14.89 18.45 -32.98
N THR A 79 14.35 18.27 -31.78
CA THR A 79 14.96 18.71 -30.52
C THR A 79 15.21 17.61 -29.50
N VAL A 80 14.75 16.38 -29.76
CA VAL A 80 15.05 15.23 -28.88
C VAL A 80 16.49 14.77 -29.08
N ARG A 81 17.22 14.60 -27.97
CA ARG A 81 18.58 14.08 -27.83
C ARG A 81 18.67 13.04 -26.71
N PHE A 82 19.80 12.38 -26.53
CA PHE A 82 20.02 11.59 -25.32
C PHE A 82 20.45 12.49 -24.16
N GLY A 83 19.83 12.31 -22.99
CA GLY A 83 20.19 12.98 -21.74
C GLY A 83 21.49 12.41 -21.15
N SER A 84 22.08 13.12 -20.19
CA SER A 84 23.29 12.64 -19.47
C SER A 84 23.04 11.39 -18.64
N ASP A 85 21.78 11.09 -18.33
CA ASP A 85 21.29 9.87 -17.68
C ASP A 85 21.05 8.71 -18.68
N GLY A 86 21.24 8.94 -19.97
CA GLY A 86 21.00 7.97 -21.03
C GLY A 86 19.55 7.88 -21.53
N GLY A 87 18.62 8.69 -21.01
CA GLY A 87 17.23 8.77 -21.46
C GLY A 87 17.04 9.62 -22.73
N LEU A 88 15.81 9.67 -23.27
CA LEU A 88 15.44 10.62 -24.34
C LEU A 88 15.04 11.97 -23.71
N LEU A 89 15.68 13.05 -24.15
CA LEU A 89 15.51 14.43 -23.67
C LEU A 89 15.04 15.31 -24.82
N ASP A 90 13.85 15.90 -24.72
CA ASP A 90 13.37 16.93 -25.64
C ASP A 90 13.83 18.33 -25.19
N THR A 91 14.47 19.09 -26.08
CA THR A 91 14.90 20.48 -25.81
C THR A 91 13.98 21.56 -26.37
N ALA A 92 12.89 21.21 -27.09
CA ALA A 92 11.90 22.19 -27.58
C ALA A 92 10.77 22.45 -26.58
N GLY A 93 10.46 21.49 -25.72
CA GLY A 93 9.69 21.78 -24.53
C GLY A 93 10.54 22.67 -23.62
N GLU A 94 9.89 23.57 -22.85
CA GLU A 94 10.48 23.87 -21.55
C GLU A 94 10.78 22.51 -20.92
N ALA A 95 12.02 22.32 -20.45
CA ALA A 95 12.30 21.17 -19.58
C ALA A 95 11.14 21.12 -18.59
N PRO A 96 10.47 19.97 -18.33
CA PRO A 96 9.57 19.90 -17.20
C PRO A 96 10.40 20.39 -16.05
N SER A 97 10.14 21.62 -15.59
CA SER A 97 11.09 22.28 -14.71
C SER A 97 11.10 21.38 -13.49
N PRO A 98 12.23 20.76 -13.12
CA PRO A 98 12.26 20.02 -11.87
C PRO A 98 11.99 20.96 -10.69
N GLY A 99 12.09 22.28 -10.91
CA GLY A 99 11.61 23.34 -10.02
C GLY A 99 10.12 23.69 -10.15
N ALA A 100 9.41 23.29 -11.21
CA ALA A 100 7.94 23.36 -11.26
C ALA A 100 7.28 22.22 -10.47
N CYS A 101 7.95 21.06 -10.35
CA CYS A 101 7.52 19.99 -9.44
C CYS A 101 8.05 20.16 -8.01
N GLY A 102 9.12 20.93 -7.82
CA GLY A 102 9.74 21.16 -6.52
C GLY A 102 9.47 22.57 -6.00
N ARG A 103 8.48 22.71 -5.11
CA ARG A 103 8.32 23.95 -4.33
C ARG A 103 9.47 24.06 -3.35
N THR A 104 10.37 25.03 -3.51
CA THR A 104 11.26 25.40 -2.40
C THR A 104 10.40 25.87 -1.23
N ILE A 105 10.61 25.32 -0.04
CA ILE A 105 9.74 25.62 1.09
C ILE A 105 10.23 26.87 1.79
N GLU A 106 9.50 27.96 1.60
CA GLU A 106 9.65 29.15 2.44
C GLU A 106 8.97 28.95 3.79
N SER A 107 7.84 28.25 3.80
CA SER A 107 7.09 27.88 5.00
C SER A 107 6.16 26.69 4.75
N LEU A 108 5.91 25.93 5.81
CA LEU A 108 4.88 24.89 5.83
C LEU A 108 3.47 25.51 5.90
N PRO A 109 2.43 24.86 5.34
CA PRO A 109 1.04 25.32 5.47
C PRO A 109 0.64 25.61 6.92
N GLY A 110 -0.17 26.65 7.15
CA GLY A 110 -0.73 26.96 8.47
C GLY A 110 -1.52 25.78 9.05
N ALA A 111 -1.65 25.71 10.37
CA ALA A 111 -2.50 24.70 11.00
C ALA A 111 -3.97 24.89 10.55
N PRO A 112 -4.73 23.82 10.23
CA PRO A 112 -4.38 22.39 10.28
C PRO A 112 -4.04 21.78 8.91
N GLY A 113 -3.15 22.41 8.14
CA GLY A 113 -2.91 22.09 6.73
C GLY A 113 -1.68 21.22 6.43
N VAL A 114 -0.85 20.87 7.41
CA VAL A 114 0.36 20.08 7.13
C VAL A 114 0.03 18.60 6.91
N VAL A 115 0.50 18.03 5.81
CA VAL A 115 0.43 16.59 5.56
C VAL A 115 1.84 16.03 5.41
N GLY A 116 2.24 15.21 6.38
CA GLY A 116 3.50 14.49 6.34
C GLY A 116 3.35 13.03 5.93
N ALA A 117 4.29 12.54 5.13
CA ALA A 117 4.45 11.13 4.79
C ALA A 117 5.28 10.42 5.86
N TYR A 118 4.68 9.47 6.58
CA TYR A 118 5.41 8.53 7.41
C TYR A 118 6.09 7.47 6.54
N ALA A 119 7.35 7.16 6.86
CA ALA A 119 8.16 6.12 6.23
C ALA A 119 8.08 6.16 4.68
N LEU A 120 8.38 7.34 4.11
CA LEU A 120 8.39 7.59 2.66
C LEU A 120 7.07 7.24 1.95
N ALA A 121 5.94 7.54 2.59
CA ALA A 121 4.60 7.14 2.14
C ALA A 121 4.54 5.61 1.95
N GLY A 122 4.85 4.90 3.04
CA GLY A 122 5.18 3.48 3.02
C GLY A 122 4.11 2.51 2.49
N LEU A 123 2.93 3.01 2.11
CA LEU A 123 1.91 2.21 1.39
C LEU A 123 2.15 2.12 -0.11
N HIS A 124 2.88 3.11 -0.65
CA HIS A 124 3.13 3.24 -2.08
C HIS A 124 4.58 2.89 -2.44
N ASN A 125 5.48 2.94 -1.46
CA ASN A 125 6.89 2.65 -1.65
C ASN A 125 7.47 1.84 -0.47
N PRO A 126 8.53 1.05 -0.68
CA PRO A 126 9.28 0.45 0.42
C PRO A 126 9.85 1.53 1.35
N TYR A 127 9.85 1.27 2.65
CA TYR A 127 10.06 2.27 3.71
C TYR A 127 11.41 3.00 3.66
N SER A 128 12.44 2.40 3.04
CA SER A 128 13.77 3.01 2.85
C SER A 128 14.13 3.28 1.38
N SER A 129 13.15 3.21 0.47
CA SER A 129 13.41 3.28 -0.96
C SER A 129 13.61 4.72 -1.47
N PRO A 130 14.60 4.99 -2.33
CA PRO A 130 14.75 6.29 -2.97
C PRO A 130 13.52 6.71 -3.78
N TYR A 131 12.74 5.75 -4.31
CA TYR A 131 11.52 6.04 -5.08
C TYR A 131 10.42 6.67 -4.22
N GLY A 132 10.42 6.43 -2.91
CA GLY A 132 9.48 7.07 -1.99
C GLY A 132 9.71 8.57 -1.85
N VAL A 133 10.95 9.05 -2.02
CA VAL A 133 11.21 10.50 -2.12
C VAL A 133 10.63 11.06 -3.40
N ASP A 134 10.82 10.37 -4.54
CA ASP A 134 10.26 10.81 -5.82
C ASP A 134 8.72 10.90 -5.76
N TYR A 135 8.08 9.88 -5.17
CA TYR A 135 6.63 9.88 -4.94
C TYR A 135 6.21 11.09 -4.09
N CYS A 136 6.85 11.30 -2.94
CA CYS A 136 6.48 12.38 -2.04
C CYS A 136 6.67 13.77 -2.68
N LEU A 137 7.75 13.97 -3.44
CA LEU A 137 8.00 15.22 -4.16
C LEU A 137 7.00 15.44 -5.29
N ALA A 138 6.70 14.39 -6.08
CA ALA A 138 5.71 14.46 -7.17
C ALA A 138 4.31 14.81 -6.66
N HIS A 139 3.95 14.34 -5.48
CA HIS A 139 2.69 14.66 -4.81
C HIS A 139 2.78 15.85 -3.85
N GLN A 140 3.87 16.63 -3.89
CA GLN A 140 4.04 17.85 -3.09
C GLN A 140 3.76 17.63 -1.60
N VAL A 141 4.20 16.51 -1.04
CA VAL A 141 4.02 16.22 0.39
C VAL A 141 4.84 17.21 1.23
N ASP A 142 4.22 17.78 2.26
CA ASP A 142 4.82 18.88 3.04
C ASP A 142 6.02 18.42 3.86
N ILE A 143 5.90 17.24 4.49
CA ILE A 143 6.96 16.62 5.30
C ILE A 143 7.24 15.20 4.80
N ILE A 144 8.48 14.89 4.43
CA ILE A 144 8.94 13.56 4.05
C ILE A 144 9.61 12.88 5.24
N GLY A 145 8.94 11.86 5.78
CA GLY A 145 9.43 11.03 6.88
C GLY A 145 10.39 9.94 6.44
N MET A 146 11.52 9.82 7.11
CA MET A 146 12.52 8.78 6.87
C MET A 146 12.95 8.16 8.19
N SER A 147 12.97 6.83 8.29
CA SER A 147 13.63 6.16 9.41
C SER A 147 15.14 6.18 9.18
N VAL A 148 15.87 6.68 10.18
CA VAL A 148 17.31 6.92 10.09
C VAL A 148 18.02 6.14 11.17
N ALA A 149 19.11 5.50 10.76
CA ALA A 149 20.05 4.84 11.65
C ALA A 149 21.46 5.39 11.48
N THR A 150 22.29 5.18 12.48
CA THR A 150 23.71 5.54 12.45
C THR A 150 24.59 4.29 12.33
N THR A 151 25.53 4.32 11.38
CA THR A 151 26.49 3.23 11.10
C THR A 151 27.66 3.23 12.10
N SER A 152 28.56 2.23 12.00
CA SER A 152 29.69 2.08 12.92
C SER A 152 30.69 3.23 12.88
N ASP A 153 30.78 3.91 11.74
CA ASP A 153 31.61 5.06 11.38
C ASP A 153 30.84 6.40 11.47
N ASP A 154 29.74 6.41 12.24
CA ASP A 154 28.89 7.58 12.53
C ASP A 154 28.38 8.29 11.26
N VAL A 155 27.95 7.53 10.25
CA VAL A 155 27.30 8.04 9.03
C VAL A 155 25.81 7.73 9.10
N GLY A 156 24.98 8.68 8.66
CA GLY A 156 23.53 8.49 8.57
C GLY A 156 23.15 7.65 7.35
N VAL A 157 22.29 6.66 7.56
CA VAL A 157 21.71 5.82 6.50
C VAL A 157 20.21 5.65 6.77
N LEU A 158 19.43 5.32 5.74
CA LEU A 158 18.03 4.98 5.96
C LEU A 158 17.93 3.55 6.51
N SER A 159 16.92 3.32 7.36
CA SER A 159 16.49 2.01 7.81
C SER A 159 15.07 1.72 7.32
N ASP A 160 14.70 0.44 7.19
CA ASP A 160 13.32 0.07 6.84
C ASP A 160 12.34 0.34 7.99
N TYR A 161 12.81 0.28 9.23
CA TYR A 161 12.02 0.50 10.45
C TYR A 161 12.83 1.22 11.53
N ASP A 162 12.14 1.54 12.62
CA ASP A 162 12.69 2.13 13.84
C ASP A 162 13.65 1.18 14.59
N ASP A 163 13.59 -0.13 14.34
CA ASP A 163 14.53 -1.11 14.92
C ASP A 163 15.99 -0.92 14.48
N CYS A 164 16.25 -0.08 13.47
CA CYS A 164 17.58 0.25 12.97
C CYS A 164 18.39 -0.99 12.51
N ARG A 165 17.71 -1.99 11.93
CA ARG A 165 18.35 -3.22 11.43
C ARG A 165 18.29 -3.33 9.91
N ILE A 166 19.30 -3.99 9.35
CA ILE A 166 19.19 -4.59 8.01
C ILE A 166 18.83 -6.07 8.20
N THR A 167 17.83 -6.55 7.46
CA THR A 167 17.32 -7.93 7.60
C THR A 167 17.71 -8.81 6.39
N GLU A 168 18.23 -10.02 6.66
CA GLU A 168 18.64 -10.99 5.61
C GLU A 168 17.48 -11.47 4.70
N ASP A 169 16.24 -11.36 5.20
CA ASP A 169 15.00 -11.74 4.51
C ASP A 169 14.68 -10.78 3.38
N ARG A 170 15.21 -9.56 3.46
CA ARG A 170 14.83 -8.41 2.65
C ARG A 170 15.95 -7.94 1.76
N SER A 171 17.19 -8.24 2.13
CA SER A 171 18.36 -7.71 1.46
C SER A 171 19.42 -8.78 1.20
N SER A 172 20.52 -8.38 0.56
CA SER A 172 21.62 -9.25 0.14
C SER A 172 22.50 -9.76 1.29
N ILE A 173 22.32 -9.29 2.53
CA ILE A 173 23.14 -9.71 3.67
C ILE A 173 22.91 -11.17 4.08
N TYR A 174 23.86 -11.74 4.82
CA TYR A 174 23.81 -13.14 5.27
C TYR A 174 23.23 -13.34 6.65
N VAL A 175 23.25 -12.31 7.49
CA VAL A 175 22.76 -12.35 8.87
C VAL A 175 22.15 -11.00 9.17
N SER A 176 20.92 -10.97 9.69
CA SER A 176 20.28 -9.73 10.15
C SER A 176 21.12 -9.04 11.22
N GLN A 177 21.44 -7.76 11.01
CA GLN A 177 22.43 -7.04 11.81
C GLN A 177 21.95 -5.63 12.14
N ASP A 178 22.27 -5.16 13.35
CA ASP A 178 22.07 -3.76 13.72
C ASP A 178 22.99 -2.86 12.89
N ILE A 179 22.43 -1.80 12.32
CA ILE A 179 23.15 -0.87 11.44
C ILE A 179 24.36 -0.26 12.17
N ARG A 180 24.26 -0.02 13.50
CA ARG A 180 25.34 0.54 14.31
C ARG A 180 26.61 -0.32 14.36
N ARG A 181 26.53 -1.58 13.93
CA ARG A 181 27.65 -2.54 13.84
C ARG A 181 28.19 -2.72 12.43
N MET A 182 27.68 -1.98 11.45
CA MET A 182 28.07 -2.06 10.04
C MET A 182 28.65 -0.72 9.60
N SER A 183 29.70 -0.73 8.76
CA SER A 183 30.21 0.50 8.15
C SER A 183 29.21 1.06 7.13
N ALA A 184 29.28 2.36 6.86
CA ALA A 184 28.48 3.00 5.82
C ALA A 184 28.59 2.28 4.48
N ASP A 185 29.82 1.99 4.04
CA ASP A 185 30.09 1.25 2.80
C ASP A 185 29.38 -0.11 2.74
N THR A 186 29.36 -0.84 3.86
CA THR A 186 28.67 -2.13 3.95
C THR A 186 27.16 -1.94 3.82
N VAL A 187 26.60 -0.95 4.51
CA VAL A 187 25.17 -0.68 4.45
C VAL A 187 24.76 -0.23 3.05
N VAL A 188 25.42 0.77 2.45
CA VAL A 188 25.02 1.28 1.13
C VAL A 188 25.25 0.29 -0.01
N SER A 189 26.21 -0.63 0.13
CA SER A 189 26.38 -1.74 -0.82
C SER A 189 25.30 -2.82 -0.71
N THR A 190 24.51 -2.81 0.38
CA THR A 190 23.41 -3.77 0.57
C THR A 190 22.32 -3.56 -0.46
N TYR A 191 21.91 -4.63 -1.10
CA TYR A 191 20.89 -4.62 -2.14
C TYR A 191 19.56 -5.15 -1.59
N ASN A 192 18.49 -4.36 -1.69
CA ASN A 192 17.16 -4.67 -1.18
C ASN A 192 16.27 -5.32 -2.25
N TYR A 193 15.72 -6.47 -1.90
CA TYR A 193 14.77 -7.25 -2.69
C TYR A 193 13.33 -6.86 -2.36
N ALA A 194 13.01 -5.57 -2.50
CA ALA A 194 11.67 -5.06 -2.20
C ALA A 194 10.58 -5.67 -3.11
N GLY A 195 10.88 -5.82 -4.39
CA GLY A 195 9.97 -6.43 -5.37
C GLY A 195 10.70 -6.79 -6.66
N ASN A 196 9.90 -7.01 -7.70
CA ASN A 196 10.37 -7.02 -9.08
C ASN A 196 9.31 -6.26 -9.91
N VAL A 197 9.76 -5.39 -10.81
CA VAL A 197 8.88 -4.67 -11.75
C VAL A 197 8.09 -5.63 -12.63
N ASP A 198 8.62 -6.83 -12.87
CA ASP A 198 7.98 -7.84 -13.72
C ASP A 198 7.28 -8.94 -12.90
N ASP A 199 7.35 -8.91 -11.57
CA ASP A 199 6.73 -9.94 -10.72
C ASP A 199 5.89 -9.33 -9.58
N PRO A 200 4.55 -9.42 -9.68
CA PRO A 200 3.66 -8.90 -8.66
C PRO A 200 3.61 -9.76 -7.38
N VAL A 201 4.22 -10.94 -7.37
CA VAL A 201 4.12 -11.86 -6.23
C VAL A 201 4.95 -11.33 -5.06
N ALA A 202 4.30 -11.13 -3.90
CA ALA A 202 5.03 -10.92 -2.66
C ALA A 202 5.72 -12.24 -2.27
N TYR A 203 7.05 -12.21 -2.11
CA TYR A 203 7.79 -13.39 -1.69
C TYR A 203 7.48 -13.66 -0.21
N LEU A 204 6.95 -14.85 0.08
CA LEU A 204 6.69 -15.32 1.44
C LEU A 204 7.58 -16.52 1.70
N ARG A 205 8.48 -16.38 2.69
CA ARG A 205 9.44 -17.41 3.07
C ARG A 205 8.75 -18.75 3.39
N PRO A 206 9.46 -19.84 3.09
CA PRO A 206 10.26 -20.51 4.12
C PRO A 206 11.77 -20.24 3.97
N GLN A 207 12.52 -20.33 5.07
CA GLN A 207 13.96 -20.05 5.19
C GLN A 207 14.89 -20.94 4.33
N SER A 208 14.36 -21.92 3.58
CA SER A 208 15.15 -22.98 2.94
C SER A 208 15.35 -22.83 1.42
N VAL A 209 14.86 -21.76 0.80
CA VAL A 209 14.89 -21.61 -0.67
C VAL A 209 16.17 -20.86 -1.15
N PRO A 210 16.86 -21.34 -2.21
CA PRO A 210 18.09 -20.72 -2.73
C PRO A 210 17.94 -19.24 -3.15
N ARG A 211 18.90 -18.38 -2.79
CA ARG A 211 18.87 -16.92 -3.06
C ARG A 211 18.63 -16.50 -4.51
N SER A 212 18.95 -17.35 -5.48
CA SER A 212 18.85 -17.07 -6.92
C SER A 212 17.41 -17.06 -7.45
N ASP A 213 16.42 -17.51 -6.68
CA ASP A 213 15.04 -17.66 -7.12
C ASP A 213 14.04 -16.68 -6.48
N ARG A 214 14.53 -15.66 -5.74
CA ARG A 214 13.70 -14.60 -5.12
C ARG A 214 13.04 -13.74 -6.19
N ARG A 215 12.14 -14.33 -6.96
CA ARG A 215 11.16 -13.71 -7.83
C ARG A 215 10.08 -13.15 -6.92
N GLY A 216 9.68 -11.90 -7.16
CA GLY A 216 8.99 -11.11 -6.16
C GLY A 216 9.93 -10.52 -5.09
N GLY A 217 9.36 -9.86 -4.09
CA GLY A 217 10.11 -9.28 -2.99
C GLY A 217 9.27 -9.07 -1.73
N TRP A 218 9.90 -8.62 -0.64
CA TRP A 218 9.26 -8.51 0.67
C TRP A 218 8.16 -7.46 0.73
N TYR A 219 8.31 -6.39 -0.05
CA TYR A 219 7.32 -5.34 -0.17
C TYR A 219 6.20 -5.78 -1.12
N GLY A 220 6.58 -6.45 -2.22
CA GLY A 220 5.69 -6.96 -3.26
C GLY A 220 5.60 -6.04 -4.48
N TRP A 221 4.53 -6.22 -5.27
CA TRP A 221 4.08 -5.46 -6.45
C TRP A 221 4.93 -4.31 -6.96
N LEU A 222 5.55 -4.50 -8.12
CA LEU A 222 6.21 -3.47 -8.93
C LEU A 222 7.27 -2.63 -8.18
N ALA A 223 7.56 -2.93 -6.92
CA ALA A 223 8.57 -2.23 -6.15
C ALA A 223 9.93 -2.57 -6.76
N GLN A 224 10.57 -1.53 -7.28
CA GLN A 224 11.91 -1.65 -7.81
C GLN A 224 12.86 -2.03 -6.67
N ARG A 225 13.82 -2.88 -7.00
CA ARG A 225 14.95 -3.17 -6.13
C ARG A 225 15.85 -1.94 -6.07
N TYR A 226 16.57 -1.78 -4.96
CA TYR A 226 17.43 -0.62 -4.74
C TYR A 226 18.57 -0.97 -3.80
N HIS A 227 19.67 -0.21 -3.87
CA HIS A 227 20.70 -0.22 -2.85
C HIS A 227 20.26 0.62 -1.66
N GLN A 228 20.59 0.20 -0.43
CA GLN A 228 20.27 0.97 0.77
C GLN A 228 20.86 2.38 0.63
N PRO A 229 20.06 3.45 0.75
CA PRO A 229 20.58 4.78 0.52
C PRO A 229 21.28 5.34 1.76
N GLY A 230 22.36 6.07 1.51
CA GLY A 230 22.93 6.98 2.51
C GLY A 230 21.99 8.16 2.75
N LEU A 231 21.98 8.70 3.97
CA LEU A 231 21.12 9.83 4.30
C LEU A 231 21.50 11.09 3.51
N SER A 232 22.79 11.37 3.34
CA SER A 232 23.26 12.53 2.55
C SER A 232 22.74 12.53 1.12
N ASP A 233 22.64 11.36 0.49
CA ASP A 233 22.14 11.21 -0.88
C ASP A 233 20.64 11.52 -0.93
N MET A 234 19.88 11.06 0.07
CA MET A 234 18.46 11.35 0.19
C MET A 234 18.19 12.83 0.48
N LEU A 235 18.97 13.44 1.36
CA LEU A 235 18.91 14.88 1.63
C LEU A 235 19.21 15.69 0.36
N THR A 236 20.24 15.30 -0.39
CA THR A 236 20.59 15.93 -1.67
C THR A 236 19.47 15.79 -2.70
N LYS A 237 18.82 14.63 -2.77
CA LYS A 237 17.67 14.37 -3.65
C LYS A 237 16.47 15.24 -3.30
N VAL A 238 16.18 15.43 -2.01
CA VAL A 238 15.12 16.36 -1.55
C VAL A 238 15.49 17.81 -1.85
N GLY A 239 16.72 18.22 -1.54
CA GLY A 239 17.27 19.52 -1.91
C GLY A 239 16.41 20.72 -1.47
N GLY A 240 15.80 20.64 -0.27
CA GLY A 240 14.94 21.71 0.27
C GLY A 240 13.57 21.89 -0.41
N LYS A 241 13.16 20.94 -1.28
CA LYS A 241 11.83 20.92 -1.92
C LYS A 241 10.71 20.41 -0.99
N ALA A 242 11.08 19.73 0.08
CA ALA A 242 10.18 19.23 1.12
C ALA A 242 10.91 19.28 2.48
N VAL A 243 10.17 19.42 3.59
CA VAL A 243 10.77 19.32 4.93
C VAL A 243 11.03 17.85 5.15
N VAL A 244 12.19 17.48 5.65
CA VAL A 244 12.46 16.09 6.01
C VAL A 244 12.30 15.89 7.51
N MET A 245 11.56 14.86 7.91
CA MET A 245 11.51 14.41 9.29
C MET A 245 12.33 13.12 9.41
N LEU A 246 13.50 13.25 10.02
CA LEU A 246 14.47 12.19 10.26
C LEU A 246 14.14 11.48 11.56
N GLN A 247 13.53 10.31 11.48
CA GLN A 247 13.11 9.54 12.65
C GLN A 247 14.29 8.72 13.17
N CYS A 248 14.85 9.16 14.29
CA CYS A 248 15.99 8.52 14.95
C CYS A 248 15.58 7.79 16.24
N HIS A 249 14.29 7.84 16.60
CA HIS A 249 13.79 7.14 17.77
C HIS A 249 13.87 5.63 17.62
N LEU A 250 14.08 4.95 18.74
CA LEU A 250 14.19 3.49 18.81
C LEU A 250 12.90 2.86 19.39
N PRO A 251 12.66 1.55 19.21
CA PRO A 251 11.63 0.83 19.93
C PRO A 251 11.77 0.98 21.45
N GLU A 252 10.64 0.91 22.18
CA GLU A 252 10.64 1.07 23.65
C GLU A 252 11.48 0.02 24.38
N ASP A 253 11.65 -1.16 23.77
CA ASP A 253 12.43 -2.28 24.28
C ASP A 253 13.84 -2.38 23.68
N ALA A 254 14.26 -1.37 22.90
CA ALA A 254 15.60 -1.33 22.33
C ALA A 254 16.66 -1.21 23.42
N THR A 255 17.60 -2.15 23.43
CA THR A 255 18.75 -2.15 24.35
C THR A 255 20.05 -1.69 23.69
N TYR A 256 20.06 -1.66 22.36
CA TYR A 256 21.20 -1.25 21.55
C TYR A 256 20.74 -0.89 20.12
N PRO A 257 21.26 0.19 19.51
CA PRO A 257 22.08 1.24 20.12
C PRO A 257 21.28 2.09 21.13
N THR A 258 21.92 3.10 21.75
CA THR A 258 21.16 4.14 22.47
C THR A 258 20.63 5.19 21.49
N GLU A 259 19.59 5.96 21.86
CA GLU A 259 19.05 7.00 20.99
C GLU A 259 20.08 8.12 20.72
N ALA A 260 20.86 8.48 21.74
CA ALA A 260 21.98 9.42 21.63
C ALA A 260 23.11 8.94 20.68
N GLU A 261 23.30 7.64 20.53
CA GLU A 261 24.20 7.08 19.50
C GLU A 261 23.54 7.12 18.12
N ASN A 262 22.25 6.79 18.05
CA ASN A 262 21.52 6.68 16.79
C ASN A 262 21.30 8.03 16.08
N VAL A 263 21.28 9.14 16.82
CA VAL A 263 21.08 10.49 16.26
C VAL A 263 22.32 11.08 15.57
N ARG A 264 23.52 10.56 15.85
CA ARG A 264 24.80 11.16 15.39
C ARG A 264 24.90 11.26 13.87
N GLY A 265 24.55 10.19 13.16
CA GLY A 265 24.55 10.13 11.71
C GLY A 265 23.55 11.11 11.08
N ALA A 266 22.41 11.34 11.73
CA ALA A 266 21.42 12.32 11.29
C ALA A 266 21.97 13.75 11.42
N ILE A 267 22.50 14.12 12.59
CA ILE A 267 23.09 15.44 12.83
C ILE A 267 24.23 15.70 11.83
N ARG A 268 25.15 14.75 11.67
CA ARG A 268 26.26 14.85 10.72
C ARG A 268 25.77 15.09 9.30
N SER A 269 24.79 14.31 8.83
CA SER A 269 24.27 14.41 7.45
C SER A 269 23.56 15.74 7.22
N VAL A 270 22.78 16.22 8.19
CA VAL A 270 22.11 17.52 8.12
C VAL A 270 23.12 18.65 8.00
N LEU A 271 24.18 18.66 8.83
CA LEU A 271 25.24 19.67 8.78
C LEU A 271 26.02 19.61 7.46
N GLN A 272 26.36 18.40 7.01
CA GLN A 272 27.09 18.17 5.75
C GLN A 272 26.32 18.67 4.52
N CYS A 273 24.99 18.48 4.50
CA CYS A 273 24.13 18.89 3.40
C CYS A 273 23.54 20.30 3.58
N CYS A 274 23.93 21.03 4.62
CA CYS A 274 23.37 22.35 4.97
C CYS A 274 21.83 22.33 5.07
N ALA A 275 21.27 21.26 5.66
CA ALA A 275 19.84 21.01 5.70
C ALA A 275 19.12 21.57 6.94
N GLN A 276 19.82 22.32 7.81
CA GLN A 276 19.32 22.75 9.13
C GLN A 276 17.96 23.48 9.05
N HIS A 277 17.71 24.23 7.98
CA HIS A 277 16.48 25.02 7.80
C HIS A 277 15.28 24.23 7.31
N TRP A 278 15.47 22.99 6.85
CA TRP A 278 14.39 22.15 6.28
C TRP A 278 14.45 20.69 6.78
N ALA A 279 15.24 20.41 7.81
CA ALA A 279 15.28 19.13 8.49
C ALA A 279 14.76 19.23 9.93
N ILE A 280 13.94 18.27 10.30
CA ILE A 280 13.44 18.02 11.65
C ILE A 280 13.99 16.66 12.09
N VAL A 281 14.62 16.57 13.26
CA VAL A 281 15.10 15.29 13.81
C VAL A 281 14.17 14.86 14.94
N ALA A 282 13.59 13.67 14.77
CA ALA A 282 12.56 13.10 15.63
C ALA A 282 13.12 12.03 16.58
N VAL A 283 12.95 12.23 17.88
CA VAL A 283 13.52 11.42 18.99
C VAL A 283 12.51 11.23 20.13
N ARG A 284 12.78 10.34 21.09
CA ARG A 284 11.96 10.11 22.29
C ARG A 284 12.52 10.80 23.54
N GLU A 285 13.83 10.93 23.66
CA GLU A 285 14.47 11.41 24.87
C GLU A 285 14.60 12.95 24.84
N LEU A 286 14.18 13.60 25.93
CA LEU A 286 14.28 15.06 26.10
C LEU A 286 15.73 15.56 26.03
N GLU A 287 16.68 14.79 26.56
CA GLU A 287 18.10 15.11 26.52
C GLU A 287 18.66 15.05 25.08
N THR A 288 18.26 14.03 24.33
CA THR A 288 18.63 13.89 22.92
C THR A 288 18.02 15.02 22.08
N ALA A 289 16.76 15.42 22.36
CA ALA A 289 16.15 16.61 21.73
C ALA A 289 16.95 17.88 22.00
N THR A 290 17.41 18.10 23.24
CA THR A 290 18.27 19.23 23.60
C THR A 290 19.58 19.22 22.80
N THR A 291 20.17 18.04 22.60
CA THR A 291 21.40 17.87 21.80
C THR A 291 21.19 18.28 20.34
N ILE A 292 20.06 17.92 19.74
CA ILE A 292 19.68 18.33 18.38
C ILE A 292 19.52 19.84 18.28
N VAL A 293 18.85 20.46 19.25
CA VAL A 293 18.65 21.92 19.31
C VAL A 293 20.00 22.64 19.43
N ASN A 294 20.90 22.14 20.28
CA ASN A 294 22.26 22.69 20.43
C ASN A 294 23.11 22.57 19.15
N ALA A 295 22.78 21.63 18.25
CA ALA A 295 23.39 21.51 16.93
C ALA A 295 22.77 22.48 15.89
N GLY A 296 21.81 23.33 16.29
CA GLY A 296 21.12 24.27 15.41
C GLY A 296 20.09 23.62 14.50
N ILE A 297 19.54 22.47 14.90
CA ILE A 297 18.57 21.68 14.12
C ILE A 297 17.23 21.67 14.85
N THR A 298 16.12 21.64 14.10
CA THR A 298 14.78 21.54 14.70
C THR A 298 14.58 20.15 15.30
N ALA A 299 14.25 20.08 16.59
CA ALA A 299 13.92 18.83 17.28
C ALA A 299 12.40 18.58 17.32
N CYS A 300 12.03 17.31 17.18
CA CYS A 300 10.68 16.80 17.34
C CYS A 300 10.66 15.65 18.34
N LEU A 301 9.67 15.63 19.24
CA LEU A 301 9.45 14.47 20.11
C LEU A 301 8.42 13.50 19.51
N VAL A 302 8.72 12.21 19.63
CA VAL A 302 7.84 11.10 19.21
C VAL A 302 7.71 10.13 20.38
N PRO A 303 6.81 10.38 21.36
CA PRO A 303 6.66 9.53 22.53
C PRO A 303 6.26 8.08 22.22
N PRO A 304 6.42 7.16 23.20
CA PRO A 304 5.81 5.84 23.18
C PRO A 304 4.38 5.85 22.64
N ARG A 305 3.98 4.81 21.91
CA ARG A 305 2.60 4.77 21.42
C ARG A 305 1.66 4.53 22.59
N ALA A 306 0.52 5.21 22.58
CA ALA A 306 -0.55 4.88 23.52
C ALA A 306 -0.96 3.42 23.34
N LYS A 307 -1.16 2.71 24.45
CA LYS A 307 -1.46 1.27 24.43
C LYS A 307 -2.93 0.97 24.17
N VAL A 308 -3.80 1.95 24.36
CA VAL A 308 -5.25 1.85 24.20
C VAL A 308 -5.81 3.13 23.59
N TYR A 309 -6.91 3.00 22.88
CA TYR A 309 -7.65 4.13 22.33
C TYR A 309 -8.20 5.03 23.45
N GLY A 310 -8.03 6.34 23.29
CA GLY A 310 -8.47 7.34 24.25
C GLY A 310 -7.58 7.47 25.47
N ASP A 311 -6.30 7.10 25.37
CA ASP A 311 -5.34 7.26 26.47
C ASP A 311 -5.14 8.74 26.81
N THR A 312 -5.38 9.10 28.08
CA THR A 312 -5.22 10.48 28.58
C THR A 312 -3.87 10.71 29.25
N THR A 313 -3.01 9.69 29.31
CA THR A 313 -1.70 9.78 29.97
C THR A 313 -0.78 10.69 29.16
N MET A 314 -0.27 11.76 29.78
CA MET A 314 0.74 12.61 29.15
C MET A 314 2.07 11.85 29.11
N PRO A 315 2.68 11.65 27.93
CA PRO A 315 3.98 10.97 27.86
C PRO A 315 5.11 11.79 28.49
N TYR A 316 4.99 13.12 28.47
CA TYR A 316 5.89 14.07 29.13
C TYR A 316 5.08 15.21 29.74
N ALA A 317 5.58 15.85 30.79
CA ALA A 317 5.03 17.13 31.21
C ALA A 317 5.26 18.17 30.09
N PRO A 318 4.24 18.94 29.65
CA PRO A 318 4.41 19.91 28.56
C PRO A 318 5.53 20.93 28.80
N GLU A 319 5.74 21.35 30.05
CA GLU A 319 6.81 22.25 30.48
C GLU A 319 8.22 21.67 30.24
N ASP A 320 8.40 20.36 30.44
CA ASP A 320 9.67 19.67 30.20
C ASP A 320 9.98 19.59 28.71
N VAL A 321 8.94 19.40 27.89
CA VAL A 321 9.08 19.42 26.43
C VAL A 321 9.55 20.79 25.95
N VAL A 322 8.92 21.86 26.43
CA VAL A 322 9.33 23.23 26.10
C VAL A 322 10.76 23.50 26.60
N ALA A 323 11.11 23.03 27.81
CA ALA A 323 12.44 23.19 28.37
C ALA A 323 13.54 22.48 27.56
N SER A 324 13.22 21.37 26.88
CA SER A 324 14.14 20.69 25.96
C SER A 324 14.46 21.48 24.67
N GLY A 325 13.69 22.54 24.39
CA GLY A 325 13.78 23.33 23.16
C GLY A 325 13.11 22.68 21.94
N ALA A 326 12.50 21.50 22.09
CA ALA A 326 11.70 20.90 21.04
C ALA A 326 10.51 21.81 20.67
N THR A 327 10.24 21.95 19.38
CA THR A 327 9.14 22.78 18.86
C THR A 327 8.06 21.98 18.14
N TRP A 328 8.33 20.69 17.90
CA TRP A 328 7.44 19.76 17.22
C TRP A 328 7.15 18.53 18.09
N MET A 329 5.97 17.96 17.91
CA MET A 329 5.60 16.69 18.52
C MET A 329 4.74 15.86 17.58
N VAL A 330 5.02 14.56 17.49
CA VAL A 330 4.19 13.59 16.77
C VAL A 330 3.52 12.67 17.80
N LEU A 331 2.19 12.70 17.87
CA LEU A 331 1.40 11.88 18.79
C LEU A 331 0.60 10.83 18.03
N ASP A 332 0.61 9.61 18.53
CA ASP A 332 -0.18 8.49 18.01
C ASP A 332 -1.69 8.78 18.07
N ASP A 333 -2.45 8.33 17.07
CA ASP A 333 -3.90 8.54 16.95
C ASP A 333 -4.71 7.90 18.10
N LEU A 334 -4.10 6.98 18.86
CA LEU A 334 -4.71 6.38 20.04
C LEU A 334 -4.81 7.34 21.25
N TYR A 335 -4.02 8.40 21.32
CA TYR A 335 -4.15 9.37 22.42
C TYR A 335 -5.51 10.08 22.43
N HIS A 336 -6.00 10.47 23.60
CA HIS A 336 -7.20 11.28 23.74
C HIS A 336 -6.97 12.73 23.28
N ASN A 337 -8.03 13.41 22.85
CA ASN A 337 -7.98 14.81 22.37
C ASN A 337 -7.34 15.79 23.37
N VAL A 338 -7.50 15.54 24.68
CA VAL A 338 -6.91 16.38 25.74
C VAL A 338 -5.37 16.37 25.73
N VAL A 339 -4.76 15.27 25.28
CA VAL A 339 -3.29 15.16 25.17
C VAL A 339 -2.79 16.03 24.02
N PHE A 340 -3.42 15.92 22.84
CA PHE A 340 -3.14 16.79 21.70
C PHE A 340 -3.30 18.27 22.04
N GLN A 341 -4.37 18.62 22.74
CA GLN A 341 -4.65 20.00 23.13
C GLN A 341 -3.62 20.54 24.12
N ALA A 342 -3.19 19.76 25.11
CA ALA A 342 -2.19 20.19 26.08
C ALA A 342 -0.85 20.57 25.43
N TYR A 343 -0.36 19.76 24.48
CA TYR A 343 0.89 20.07 23.78
C TYR A 343 0.73 21.23 22.79
N LYS A 344 -0.42 21.35 22.14
CA LYS A 344 -0.75 22.52 21.31
C LYS A 344 -0.79 23.81 22.14
N ASP A 345 -1.42 23.78 23.31
CA ASP A 345 -1.54 24.93 24.22
C ASP A 345 -0.18 25.32 24.82
N ALA A 346 0.75 24.37 24.93
CA ALA A 346 2.15 24.62 25.26
C ALA A 346 2.96 25.24 24.10
N GLY A 347 2.34 25.51 22.95
CA GLY A 347 2.96 26.19 21.81
C GLY A 347 3.66 25.26 20.80
N LEU A 348 3.51 23.94 20.93
CA LEU A 348 4.15 22.98 20.05
C LEU A 348 3.40 22.82 18.72
N GLN A 349 4.14 22.55 17.66
CA GLN A 349 3.59 22.08 16.38
C GLN A 349 3.27 20.59 16.49
N VAL A 350 2.00 20.26 16.71
CA VAL A 350 1.55 18.88 16.94
C VAL A 350 1.07 18.23 15.64
N LEU A 351 1.63 17.07 15.29
CA LEU A 351 1.15 16.20 14.22
C LEU A 351 0.49 14.96 14.81
N MET A 352 -0.65 14.54 14.23
CA MET A 352 -1.26 13.25 14.54
C MET A 352 -0.68 12.16 13.65
N TRP A 353 -0.06 11.15 14.25
CA TRP A 353 0.39 9.94 13.59
C TRP A 353 -0.77 8.95 13.50
N GLY A 354 -1.34 8.82 12.30
CA GLY A 354 -2.56 8.05 12.09
C GLY A 354 -2.52 7.15 10.86
N ASN A 355 -3.66 6.50 10.57
CA ASN A 355 -3.78 5.49 9.53
C ASN A 355 -4.28 6.01 8.16
N SER A 356 -3.97 7.26 7.83
CA SER A 356 -4.30 7.94 6.56
C SER A 356 -5.78 8.24 6.29
N ARG A 357 -6.72 7.80 7.15
CA ARG A 357 -8.15 8.01 6.95
C ARG A 357 -8.60 9.47 7.05
N HIS A 358 -9.61 9.85 6.25
CA HIS A 358 -10.24 11.18 6.27
C HIS A 358 -10.88 11.48 7.63
N THR A 359 -11.41 10.48 8.33
CA THR A 359 -11.90 10.65 9.71
C THR A 359 -10.82 11.18 10.67
N TRP A 360 -9.55 10.87 10.41
CA TRP A 360 -8.44 11.46 11.15
C TRP A 360 -8.05 12.85 10.67
N LYS A 361 -8.22 13.14 9.38
CA LYS A 361 -8.16 14.51 8.87
C LYS A 361 -9.16 15.39 9.58
N ASP A 362 -10.43 14.99 9.61
CA ASP A 362 -11.51 15.72 10.28
C ASP A 362 -11.19 15.93 11.77
N ARG A 363 -10.64 14.91 12.44
CA ARG A 363 -10.22 15.02 13.85
C ARG A 363 -9.06 16.01 14.04
N ALA A 364 -8.02 15.93 13.22
CA ALA A 364 -6.88 16.86 13.29
C ALA A 364 -7.32 18.31 13.03
N GLN A 365 -8.24 18.50 12.07
CA GLN A 365 -8.87 19.79 11.79
C GLN A 365 -9.69 20.30 12.98
N ALA A 366 -10.52 19.46 13.58
CA ALA A 366 -11.33 19.82 14.76
C ALA A 366 -10.47 20.18 15.98
N LEU A 367 -9.32 19.53 16.16
CA LEU A 367 -8.34 19.87 17.19
C LEU A 367 -7.56 21.15 16.85
N GLY A 368 -7.54 21.58 15.58
CA GLY A 368 -6.72 22.69 15.09
C GLY A 368 -5.23 22.50 15.38
N ILE A 369 -4.75 21.24 15.40
CA ILE A 369 -3.32 20.92 15.48
C ILE A 369 -2.64 21.16 14.13
N ARG A 370 -1.32 21.03 14.04
CA ARG A 370 -0.57 21.41 12.82
C ARG A 370 -0.98 20.58 11.60
N GLY A 371 -1.31 19.31 11.80
CA GLY A 371 -1.79 18.42 10.76
C GLY A 371 -1.60 16.95 11.12
N SER A 372 -1.28 16.11 10.14
CA SER A 372 -1.06 14.68 10.36
C SER A 372 0.17 14.13 9.65
N TYR A 373 0.58 12.97 10.12
CA TYR A 373 1.75 12.23 9.66
C TYR A 373 1.32 10.79 9.38
N VAL A 374 1.25 10.40 8.11
CA VAL A 374 0.46 9.26 7.64
C VAL A 374 1.16 8.49 6.53
N LEU A 375 0.78 7.23 6.32
CA LEU A 375 1.43 6.39 5.29
C LEU A 375 0.92 6.65 3.87
N ASP A 376 -0.30 7.18 3.72
CA ASP A 376 -0.90 7.55 2.44
C ASP A 376 -1.32 9.03 2.48
N PRO A 377 -0.35 9.95 2.27
CA PRO A 377 -0.61 11.38 2.35
C PRO A 377 -1.55 11.87 1.25
N VAL A 378 -1.59 11.20 0.08
CA VAL A 378 -2.43 11.60 -1.04
C VAL A 378 -3.89 11.27 -0.76
N TYR A 379 -4.17 10.05 -0.30
CA TYR A 379 -5.51 9.71 0.16
C TYR A 379 -5.94 10.63 1.30
N TYR A 380 -5.10 10.80 2.33
CA TYR A 380 -5.42 11.63 3.48
C TYR A 380 -5.81 13.08 3.11
N ARG A 381 -5.15 13.69 2.11
CA ARG A 381 -5.50 15.05 1.63
C ARG A 381 -6.93 15.15 1.12
N GLY A 382 -7.48 14.05 0.61
CA GLY A 382 -8.76 14.04 -0.09
C GLY A 382 -8.63 14.58 -1.52
N PRO A 383 -9.75 14.55 -2.28
CA PRO A 383 -9.72 14.72 -3.73
C PRO A 383 -9.68 16.18 -4.23
N GLU A 384 -9.63 17.18 -3.35
CA GLU A 384 -9.83 18.60 -3.73
C GLU A 384 -8.69 19.20 -4.55
N GLU A 385 -7.43 18.86 -4.26
CA GLU A 385 -6.24 19.38 -4.96
C GLU A 385 -5.62 18.36 -5.92
N HIS A 386 -5.70 17.08 -5.55
CA HIS A 386 -5.23 15.97 -6.36
C HIS A 386 -6.30 14.88 -6.33
N ASP A 387 -7.27 14.95 -7.25
CA ASP A 387 -8.30 13.92 -7.34
C ASP A 387 -7.64 12.60 -7.73
N TYR A 388 -7.42 11.75 -6.74
CA TYR A 388 -6.88 10.42 -6.91
C TYR A 388 -7.96 9.42 -7.37
N ARG A 389 -9.25 9.81 -7.29
CA ARG A 389 -10.35 8.92 -7.63
C ARG A 389 -10.39 8.72 -9.14
N GLY A 390 -10.47 7.47 -9.56
CA GLY A 390 -10.36 7.13 -10.98
C GLY A 390 -8.94 6.78 -11.43
N GLU A 391 -7.98 6.65 -10.50
CA GLU A 391 -6.96 5.63 -10.68
C GLU A 391 -7.72 4.31 -10.88
N VAL A 392 -7.68 3.82 -12.13
CA VAL A 392 -8.03 2.47 -12.56
C VAL A 392 -7.98 1.44 -11.44
N ASP A 393 -8.90 0.46 -11.45
CA ASP A 393 -8.93 -0.59 -10.43
C ASP A 393 -7.50 -1.11 -10.17
N PRO A 394 -6.92 -0.88 -8.97
CA PRO A 394 -5.52 -1.21 -8.70
C PRO A 394 -5.22 -2.70 -8.94
N TRP A 395 -6.26 -3.54 -8.87
CA TRP A 395 -6.18 -4.98 -9.10
C TRP A 395 -6.07 -5.37 -10.57
N GLU A 396 -6.58 -4.54 -11.48
CA GLU A 396 -6.36 -4.71 -12.92
C GLU A 396 -4.88 -4.53 -13.24
N HIS A 397 -4.25 -3.52 -12.63
CA HIS A 397 -2.85 -3.17 -12.87
C HIS A 397 -1.86 -3.87 -11.94
N ARG A 398 -2.35 -4.71 -11.01
CA ARG A 398 -1.53 -5.47 -10.05
C ARG A 398 -0.57 -4.54 -9.28
N ARG A 399 -1.04 -3.37 -8.85
CA ARG A 399 -0.28 -2.37 -8.10
C ARG A 399 -1.10 -1.79 -6.95
N PRO A 400 -0.50 -1.36 -5.82
CA PRO A 400 -1.16 -0.47 -4.88
C PRO A 400 -1.63 0.79 -5.62
N GLY A 401 -2.85 1.24 -5.32
CA GLY A 401 -3.35 2.54 -5.77
C GLY A 401 -3.54 3.44 -4.56
N VAL A 402 -3.70 4.74 -4.78
CA VAL A 402 -4.01 5.69 -3.70
C VAL A 402 -5.32 5.30 -3.00
N GLY A 403 -5.37 5.37 -1.67
CA GLY A 403 -6.57 5.03 -0.90
C GLY A 403 -6.85 3.54 -0.81
N HIS A 404 -5.82 2.71 -0.98
CA HIS A 404 -5.95 1.27 -1.01
C HIS A 404 -5.45 0.58 0.29
N LEU A 405 -5.83 -0.69 0.44
CA LEU A 405 -5.44 -1.60 1.50
C LEU A 405 -3.94 -1.67 1.69
N THR A 406 -3.56 -1.38 2.92
CA THR A 406 -2.37 -1.95 3.51
C THR A 406 -2.66 -2.34 4.96
N TYR A 407 -1.75 -3.13 5.53
CA TYR A 407 -1.66 -3.49 6.95
C TYR A 407 -2.11 -2.37 7.91
N ARG A 408 -1.74 -1.12 7.64
CA ARG A 408 -2.02 0.02 8.51
C ARG A 408 -3.32 0.77 8.18
N THR A 409 -3.69 0.96 6.91
CA THR A 409 -4.88 1.76 6.53
C THR A 409 -6.18 1.18 7.08
N ASP A 410 -6.30 -0.15 7.04
CA ASP A 410 -7.58 -0.82 7.28
C ASP A 410 -7.61 -1.77 8.47
N HIS A 411 -6.46 -2.35 8.88
CA HIS A 411 -6.45 -3.45 9.86
C HIS A 411 -5.71 -3.15 11.17
N ARG A 412 -4.97 -2.03 11.22
CA ARG A 412 -4.27 -1.52 12.41
C ARG A 412 -3.53 -2.58 13.23
N ASP A 413 -2.99 -3.59 12.55
CA ASP A 413 -2.17 -4.64 13.13
C ASP A 413 -2.90 -5.61 14.10
N VAL A 414 -4.24 -5.51 14.23
CA VAL A 414 -4.99 -6.27 15.26
C VAL A 414 -5.46 -7.64 14.79
N THR A 415 -5.68 -7.85 13.49
CA THR A 415 -6.29 -9.09 12.97
C THR A 415 -5.32 -10.03 12.24
N SER A 416 -4.02 -9.69 12.14
CA SER A 416 -2.94 -10.67 11.90
C SER A 416 -1.56 -10.03 12.03
N ALA A 417 -0.65 -10.69 12.76
CA ALA A 417 0.75 -10.27 12.92
C ALA A 417 1.63 -10.42 11.65
N GLY A 418 1.05 -10.80 10.50
CA GLY A 418 1.81 -11.18 9.29
C GLY A 418 1.50 -10.38 8.03
N GLY A 419 0.68 -9.32 8.10
CA GLY A 419 0.41 -8.47 6.92
C GLY A 419 -0.30 -9.20 5.77
N TYR A 420 -1.09 -10.24 6.06
CA TYR A 420 -1.70 -11.13 5.05
C TYR A 420 -2.78 -10.47 4.17
N VAL A 421 -3.17 -9.23 4.45
CA VAL A 421 -4.14 -8.45 3.65
C VAL A 421 -3.47 -7.33 2.85
N ARG A 422 -2.19 -7.47 2.52
CA ARG A 422 -1.77 -7.00 1.20
C ARG A 422 -2.39 -8.01 0.26
N GLY A 423 -3.49 -7.66 -0.43
CA GLY A 423 -4.11 -8.59 -1.37
C GLY A 423 -3.01 -9.24 -2.21
N ARG A 424 -3.10 -10.52 -2.53
CA ARG A 424 -2.06 -11.13 -3.36
C ARG A 424 -2.58 -11.14 -4.78
N ALA A 425 -1.85 -10.54 -5.72
CA ALA A 425 -2.13 -10.81 -7.12
C ALA A 425 -1.53 -12.19 -7.44
N GLU A 426 -2.32 -13.08 -8.03
CA GLU A 426 -1.79 -14.32 -8.57
C GLU A 426 -1.36 -14.13 -10.02
N ILE A 427 -0.29 -14.81 -10.43
CA ILE A 427 0.18 -14.77 -11.82
C ILE A 427 -0.95 -15.15 -12.78
N ALA A 428 -1.69 -16.20 -12.43
CA ALA A 428 -2.74 -16.79 -13.26
C ALA A 428 -4.01 -15.93 -13.35
N GLU A 429 -4.24 -14.98 -12.44
CA GLU A 429 -5.53 -14.31 -12.32
C GLU A 429 -5.46 -12.98 -11.52
N GLN A 430 -6.11 -11.94 -12.04
CA GLN A 430 -6.25 -10.63 -11.38
C GLN A 430 -7.32 -10.65 -10.28
N GLY A 431 -7.11 -9.85 -9.23
CA GLY A 431 -8.07 -9.56 -8.17
C GLY A 431 -7.45 -9.41 -6.79
N LEU A 432 -8.16 -8.71 -5.90
CA LEU A 432 -7.94 -8.69 -4.46
C LEU A 432 -8.25 -10.06 -3.88
N ILE A 433 -7.26 -10.70 -3.26
CA ILE A 433 -7.49 -11.89 -2.43
C ILE A 433 -7.77 -11.45 -0.99
N ILE A 434 -8.90 -11.89 -0.46
CA ILE A 434 -9.25 -11.74 0.95
C ILE A 434 -9.08 -13.10 1.63
N PRO A 435 -8.07 -13.25 2.50
CA PRO A 435 -7.65 -14.56 3.01
C PRO A 435 -8.71 -15.20 3.93
N ARG A 436 -8.50 -16.49 4.23
CA ARG A 436 -9.16 -17.15 5.37
C ARG A 436 -8.80 -16.45 6.68
N ASN A 437 -9.67 -16.53 7.69
CA ASN A 437 -9.51 -15.80 8.96
C ASN A 437 -9.47 -14.27 8.80
N PHE A 438 -10.07 -13.76 7.73
CA PHE A 438 -10.19 -12.33 7.55
C PHE A 438 -11.03 -11.73 8.67
N GLY A 439 -10.44 -10.81 9.43
CA GLY A 439 -11.06 -10.21 10.60
C GLY A 439 -10.86 -10.98 11.91
N ASP A 440 -10.18 -12.12 11.90
CA ASP A 440 -9.84 -12.90 13.12
C ASP A 440 -11.03 -13.11 14.08
N GLY A 441 -12.18 -13.52 13.53
CA GLY A 441 -13.41 -13.76 14.29
C GLY A 441 -14.19 -12.50 14.69
N GLN A 442 -13.73 -11.31 14.29
CA GLN A 442 -14.48 -10.06 14.49
C GLN A 442 -15.65 -9.94 13.52
N GLY A 443 -16.71 -9.26 13.96
CA GLY A 443 -17.87 -8.98 13.11
C GLY A 443 -17.62 -7.79 12.17
N ARG A 444 -18.26 -7.81 11.00
CA ARG A 444 -18.13 -6.76 9.96
C ARG A 444 -16.69 -6.46 9.51
N PRO A 445 -15.84 -7.48 9.33
CA PRO A 445 -14.52 -7.21 8.82
C PRO A 445 -14.65 -6.74 7.37
N SER A 446 -14.03 -5.61 7.06
CA SER A 446 -14.22 -4.96 5.78
C SER A 446 -13.02 -4.12 5.35
N ILE A 447 -13.03 -3.78 4.08
CA ILE A 447 -11.92 -3.17 3.35
C ILE A 447 -12.43 -1.87 2.75
N LEU A 448 -11.77 -0.75 3.01
CA LEU A 448 -12.15 0.53 2.44
C LEU A 448 -11.79 0.56 0.96
N ILE A 449 -12.73 1.01 0.12
CA ILE A 449 -12.48 1.21 -1.31
C ILE A 449 -12.11 2.66 -1.55
N GLY A 450 -11.00 3.08 -0.93
CA GLY A 450 -10.62 4.48 -0.85
C GLY A 450 -10.32 5.08 -2.22
N TRP A 451 -9.77 4.32 -3.18
CA TRP A 451 -9.50 4.82 -4.54
C TRP A 451 -10.76 5.21 -5.34
N LEU A 452 -11.97 4.86 -4.86
CA LEU A 452 -13.24 5.35 -5.41
C LEU A 452 -13.98 6.29 -4.44
N CYS A 453 -13.50 6.43 -3.21
CA CYS A 453 -14.16 7.20 -2.16
C CYS A 453 -13.41 8.53 -1.88
N PRO A 454 -14.10 9.56 -1.36
CA PRO A 454 -15.54 9.68 -1.27
C PRO A 454 -16.18 9.68 -2.67
N LEU A 455 -17.33 9.04 -2.80
CA LEU A 455 -18.12 9.07 -4.04
C LEU A 455 -18.48 10.52 -4.40
N GLN A 456 -18.43 10.85 -5.70
CA GLN A 456 -18.79 12.19 -6.19
C GLN A 456 -20.28 12.50 -5.99
N ASP A 457 -21.13 11.49 -6.18
CA ASP A 457 -22.55 11.49 -5.83
C ASP A 457 -22.82 10.29 -4.93
N ALA A 458 -23.21 10.59 -3.69
CA ALA A 458 -23.51 9.60 -2.65
C ALA A 458 -25.00 9.25 -2.56
N THR A 459 -25.85 9.91 -3.34
CA THR A 459 -27.31 9.76 -3.33
C THR A 459 -27.83 8.97 -4.52
N ASP A 460 -27.17 9.08 -5.67
CA ASP A 460 -27.58 8.44 -6.91
C ASP A 460 -26.39 7.87 -7.71
N TYR A 461 -26.16 6.57 -7.58
CA TYR A 461 -25.00 5.90 -8.16
C TYR A 461 -25.20 4.42 -8.45
N THR A 462 -24.26 3.86 -9.21
CA THR A 462 -24.12 2.41 -9.38
C THR A 462 -22.69 1.98 -9.12
N ILE A 463 -22.53 0.93 -8.31
CA ILE A 463 -21.27 0.21 -8.13
C ILE A 463 -21.39 -1.15 -8.81
N THR A 464 -20.38 -1.52 -9.59
CA THR A 464 -20.25 -2.86 -10.19
C THR A 464 -18.96 -3.52 -9.76
N TRP A 465 -18.96 -4.83 -9.56
CA TRP A 465 -17.77 -5.61 -9.25
C TRP A 465 -17.99 -7.09 -9.60
N ALA A 466 -16.90 -7.85 -9.68
CA ALA A 466 -16.93 -9.30 -9.72
C ALA A 466 -16.39 -9.87 -8.42
N MET A 467 -17.00 -10.94 -7.91
CA MET A 467 -16.43 -11.69 -6.78
C MET A 467 -16.55 -13.20 -6.96
N LYS A 468 -15.60 -13.93 -6.39
CA LYS A 468 -15.60 -15.39 -6.32
C LYS A 468 -15.14 -15.90 -4.97
N TRP A 469 -15.49 -17.14 -4.69
CA TRP A 469 -15.08 -17.87 -3.49
C TRP A 469 -14.09 -18.94 -3.93
N THR A 470 -12.85 -18.91 -3.46
CA THR A 470 -11.83 -19.89 -3.91
C THR A 470 -11.99 -21.23 -3.19
N GLY A 471 -12.53 -21.20 -1.98
CA GLY A 471 -12.99 -22.36 -1.23
C GLY A 471 -14.33 -22.10 -0.58
N MET A 472 -15.08 -23.17 -0.33
CA MET A 472 -16.31 -23.12 0.45
C MET A 472 -16.01 -23.45 1.91
N PRO A 473 -16.64 -22.78 2.89
CA PRO A 473 -16.55 -23.22 4.27
C PRO A 473 -17.20 -24.60 4.43
N SER A 474 -16.64 -25.42 5.32
CA SER A 474 -17.15 -26.74 5.67
C SER A 474 -17.45 -26.80 7.17
N PRO A 475 -18.71 -27.03 7.59
CA PRO A 475 -19.91 -27.16 6.75
C PRO A 475 -20.30 -25.83 6.09
N ALA A 476 -21.08 -25.91 5.00
CA ALA A 476 -21.69 -24.74 4.40
C ALA A 476 -22.52 -24.01 5.45
N SER A 477 -22.37 -22.69 5.51
CA SER A 477 -23.00 -21.90 6.57
C SER A 477 -23.83 -20.77 6.01
N GLY A 478 -25.01 -20.60 6.60
CA GLY A 478 -25.81 -19.41 6.39
C GLY A 478 -25.09 -18.14 6.86
N THR A 479 -24.12 -18.19 7.79
CA THR A 479 -23.50 -16.98 8.33
C THR A 479 -22.42 -16.39 7.44
N ALA A 480 -21.65 -17.25 6.75
CA ALA A 480 -20.58 -16.84 5.84
C ALA A 480 -21.13 -16.05 4.64
N LYS A 481 -20.61 -14.83 4.43
CA LYS A 481 -21.05 -13.93 3.34
C LYS A 481 -19.95 -12.99 2.86
N MET A 482 -20.12 -12.54 1.62
CA MET A 482 -19.34 -11.47 1.00
C MET A 482 -20.26 -10.44 0.36
N GLY A 483 -19.82 -9.19 0.28
CA GLY A 483 -20.56 -8.13 -0.40
C GLY A 483 -20.04 -6.75 -0.04
N LEU A 484 -20.94 -5.77 0.04
CA LEU A 484 -20.57 -4.39 0.34
C LEU A 484 -21.28 -3.88 1.60
N LEU A 485 -20.55 -3.12 2.42
CA LEU A 485 -21.12 -2.13 3.33
C LEU A 485 -21.11 -0.79 2.59
N PHE A 486 -22.22 -0.06 2.55
CA PHE A 486 -22.32 1.17 1.74
C PHE A 486 -23.24 2.21 2.36
N GLY A 487 -23.13 3.45 1.88
CA GLY A 487 -23.88 4.57 2.43
C GLY A 487 -23.29 5.13 3.73
N ALA A 488 -22.03 4.79 4.04
CA ALA A 488 -21.35 5.28 5.23
C ALA A 488 -20.96 6.76 5.07
N ALA A 489 -21.27 7.58 6.06
CA ALA A 489 -21.01 9.03 6.02
C ALA A 489 -19.53 9.39 6.06
N SER A 490 -18.69 8.50 6.60
CA SER A 490 -17.25 8.67 6.71
C SER A 490 -16.52 7.37 6.43
N ASP A 491 -15.20 7.45 6.27
CA ASP A 491 -14.34 6.27 6.12
C ASP A 491 -13.97 5.62 7.47
N LYS A 492 -14.76 5.83 8.53
CA LYS A 492 -14.47 5.22 9.83
C LYS A 492 -14.60 3.71 9.75
N ASP A 493 -13.67 3.00 10.40
CA ASP A 493 -13.62 1.55 10.43
C ASP A 493 -14.92 0.93 10.99
N PRO A 494 -15.69 0.17 10.18
CA PRO A 494 -16.98 -0.38 10.59
C PRO A 494 -16.85 -1.69 11.39
N TYR A 495 -15.63 -2.14 11.75
CA TYR A 495 -15.46 -3.35 12.54
C TYR A 495 -16.30 -3.35 13.83
N ALA A 496 -16.86 -4.51 14.16
CA ALA A 496 -17.54 -4.75 15.43
C ALA A 496 -16.53 -5.22 16.49
N TRP A 497 -15.71 -4.29 16.97
CA TRP A 497 -14.69 -4.53 17.98
C TRP A 497 -15.30 -5.10 19.27
N ALA A 498 -14.81 -6.25 19.71
CA ALA A 498 -15.26 -6.95 20.90
C ALA A 498 -14.91 -6.16 22.19
N GLN A 499 -15.79 -5.27 22.63
CA GLN A 499 -15.51 -4.31 23.73
C GLN A 499 -15.10 -4.96 25.07
N LYS A 500 -15.46 -6.23 25.30
CA LYS A 500 -15.19 -6.95 26.55
C LYS A 500 -14.12 -8.03 26.41
N ASP A 501 -13.56 -8.24 25.22
CA ASP A 501 -12.58 -9.29 24.95
C ASP A 501 -11.22 -8.66 24.60
N PRO A 502 -10.26 -8.63 25.53
CA PRO A 502 -8.95 -8.04 25.29
C PRO A 502 -8.08 -8.86 24.32
N ALA A 503 -8.42 -10.12 24.04
CA ALA A 503 -7.71 -10.90 23.02
C ALA A 503 -8.12 -10.45 21.61
N LEU A 504 -9.41 -10.14 21.42
CA LEU A 504 -9.97 -9.69 20.13
C LEU A 504 -9.95 -8.17 19.94
N ASN A 505 -9.86 -7.39 21.03
CA ASN A 505 -9.75 -5.92 21.01
C ASN A 505 -8.70 -5.41 22.01
N PRO A 506 -7.41 -5.76 21.85
CA PRO A 506 -6.34 -5.37 22.77
C PRO A 506 -6.16 -3.86 22.89
N LEU A 507 -6.42 -3.11 21.80
CA LEU A 507 -6.29 -1.66 21.76
C LEU A 507 -7.54 -0.91 22.26
N LYS A 508 -8.60 -1.63 22.68
CA LYS A 508 -9.87 -1.06 23.16
C LYS A 508 -10.50 -0.06 22.20
N TYR A 509 -10.43 -0.33 20.90
CA TYR A 509 -11.11 0.50 19.91
C TYR A 509 -12.61 0.54 20.20
N PRO A 510 -13.26 1.71 20.03
CA PRO A 510 -14.70 1.80 20.17
C PRO A 510 -15.39 1.04 19.04
N GLN A 511 -16.66 0.70 19.25
CA GLN A 511 -17.51 0.11 18.22
C GLN A 511 -17.49 0.96 16.94
N GLY A 512 -17.21 0.31 15.79
CA GLY A 512 -17.30 0.95 14.48
C GLY A 512 -18.74 1.33 14.13
N PRO A 513 -18.95 2.36 13.28
CA PRO A 513 -20.29 2.86 12.94
C PRO A 513 -21.19 1.73 12.39
N GLN A 514 -22.48 1.81 12.70
CA GLN A 514 -23.49 0.85 12.21
C GLN A 514 -24.44 1.49 11.18
N MET A 515 -24.53 2.82 11.11
CA MET A 515 -25.45 3.57 10.25
C MET A 515 -25.05 3.50 8.77
N MET A 516 -25.29 2.34 8.16
CA MET A 516 -24.98 2.00 6.78
C MET A 516 -25.88 0.86 6.30
N TYR A 517 -25.86 0.60 5.00
CA TYR A 517 -26.48 -0.56 4.41
C TYR A 517 -25.48 -1.69 4.21
N ARG A 518 -26.02 -2.89 4.00
CA ARG A 518 -25.30 -4.09 3.63
C ARG A 518 -25.97 -4.72 2.41
N ALA A 519 -25.20 -4.93 1.35
CA ALA A 519 -25.57 -5.79 0.22
C ALA A 519 -24.72 -7.06 0.32
N TYR A 520 -25.34 -8.24 0.37
CA TYR A 520 -24.61 -9.47 0.69
C TYR A 520 -25.00 -10.67 -0.18
N GLN A 521 -24.04 -11.58 -0.36
CA GLN A 521 -24.21 -12.92 -0.93
C GLN A 521 -23.72 -13.96 0.10
N ARG A 522 -24.58 -14.91 0.48
CA ARG A 522 -24.22 -16.05 1.34
C ARG A 522 -23.75 -17.26 0.52
N THR A 523 -23.09 -18.21 1.18
CA THR A 523 -22.69 -19.48 0.53
C THR A 523 -23.86 -20.30 -0.02
N THR A 524 -25.05 -20.15 0.57
CA THR A 524 -26.27 -20.84 0.16
C THR A 524 -26.84 -20.35 -1.16
N GLY A 525 -26.34 -19.23 -1.70
CA GLY A 525 -26.92 -18.56 -2.87
C GLY A 525 -27.90 -17.43 -2.51
N GLU A 526 -28.27 -17.25 -1.24
CA GLU A 526 -29.09 -16.09 -0.84
C GLU A 526 -28.37 -14.76 -1.12
N ILE A 527 -29.04 -13.86 -1.84
CA ILE A 527 -28.68 -12.44 -1.93
C ILE A 527 -29.63 -11.60 -1.08
N GLY A 528 -29.14 -10.50 -0.52
CA GLY A 528 -30.02 -9.60 0.22
C GLY A 528 -29.48 -8.19 0.44
N LEU A 529 -30.40 -7.35 0.89
CA LEU A 529 -30.19 -5.99 1.37
C LEU A 529 -30.59 -5.91 2.83
N ALA A 530 -29.75 -5.27 3.62
CA ALA A 530 -29.99 -5.03 5.04
C ALA A 530 -29.45 -3.66 5.45
N LYS A 531 -29.85 -3.18 6.62
CA LYS A 531 -29.34 -1.97 7.26
C LYS A 531 -29.32 -2.13 8.77
N TRP A 532 -28.60 -1.30 9.50
CA TRP A 532 -28.86 -1.11 10.92
C TRP A 532 -29.81 0.08 11.07
N SER A 533 -30.84 -0.02 11.92
CA SER A 533 -31.83 1.06 12.09
C SER A 533 -31.27 2.34 12.72
N ASP A 534 -30.19 2.19 13.47
CA ASP A 534 -29.48 3.24 14.20
C ASP A 534 -28.07 2.74 14.57
N ALA A 535 -27.33 3.52 15.36
CA ALA A 535 -25.94 3.22 15.72
C ALA A 535 -25.76 2.03 16.69
N THR A 536 -26.84 1.54 17.28
CA THR A 536 -26.84 0.47 18.31
C THR A 536 -27.85 -0.66 18.03
N GLY A 537 -28.76 -0.43 17.09
CA GLY A 537 -29.86 -1.32 16.78
C GLY A 537 -29.43 -2.60 16.08
N PRO A 538 -30.25 -3.65 16.13
CA PRO A 538 -29.99 -4.87 15.38
C PRO A 538 -30.04 -4.61 13.87
N ILE A 539 -29.41 -5.49 13.11
CA ILE A 539 -29.52 -5.45 11.65
C ILE A 539 -30.96 -5.81 11.22
N GLN A 540 -31.55 -4.96 10.39
CA GLN A 540 -32.83 -5.14 9.72
C GLN A 540 -32.60 -5.64 8.30
N TYR A 541 -33.15 -6.80 7.96
CA TYR A 541 -33.15 -7.31 6.58
C TYR A 541 -34.31 -6.67 5.80
N LEU A 542 -33.98 -5.96 4.73
CA LEU A 542 -34.93 -5.18 3.94
C LEU A 542 -35.52 -6.04 2.80
N ALA A 543 -34.67 -6.80 2.13
CA ALA A 543 -35.07 -7.70 1.04
C ALA A 543 -34.07 -8.85 0.93
N ALA A 544 -34.56 -10.06 0.64
CA ALA A 544 -33.72 -11.21 0.38
C ALA A 544 -34.34 -12.10 -0.69
N LYS A 545 -33.50 -12.85 -1.42
CA LYS A 545 -33.93 -13.80 -2.44
C LYS A 545 -33.00 -15.00 -2.48
N THR A 546 -33.60 -16.19 -2.44
CA THR A 546 -32.87 -17.43 -2.70
C THR A 546 -32.53 -17.53 -4.18
N THR A 547 -31.25 -17.73 -4.47
CA THR A 547 -30.72 -18.00 -5.82
C THR A 547 -29.91 -19.30 -5.77
N PRO A 548 -29.47 -19.87 -6.91
CA PRO A 548 -28.61 -21.04 -6.89
C PRO A 548 -27.38 -20.82 -6.01
N ALA A 549 -27.00 -21.87 -5.27
CA ALA A 549 -25.81 -21.86 -4.43
C ALA A 549 -24.57 -21.45 -5.23
N ILE A 550 -23.64 -20.76 -4.56
CA ILE A 550 -22.39 -20.38 -5.20
C ILE A 550 -21.52 -21.64 -5.43
N THR A 551 -20.76 -21.63 -6.50
CA THR A 551 -19.77 -22.67 -6.80
C THR A 551 -18.38 -22.10 -6.55
N ALA A 552 -17.53 -22.87 -5.87
CA ALA A 552 -16.13 -22.48 -5.67
C ALA A 552 -15.44 -22.25 -7.02
N ASN A 553 -14.53 -21.27 -7.05
CA ASN A 553 -13.74 -20.88 -8.20
C ASN A 553 -14.54 -20.37 -9.41
N VAL A 554 -15.78 -19.92 -9.20
CA VAL A 554 -16.62 -19.32 -10.25
C VAL A 554 -16.84 -17.83 -9.97
N TRP A 555 -16.48 -16.99 -10.93
CA TRP A 555 -16.80 -15.55 -10.89
C TRP A 555 -18.29 -15.33 -11.12
N ASN A 556 -18.85 -14.44 -10.33
CA ASN A 556 -20.16 -13.86 -10.57
C ASN A 556 -19.97 -12.35 -10.59
N ASP A 557 -20.78 -11.67 -11.40
CA ASP A 557 -20.79 -10.21 -11.44
C ASP A 557 -21.92 -9.69 -10.57
N TYR A 558 -21.73 -8.48 -10.04
CA TYR A 558 -22.63 -7.85 -9.10
C TYR A 558 -22.82 -6.39 -9.45
N GLU A 559 -24.03 -5.91 -9.22
CA GLU A 559 -24.44 -4.53 -9.45
C GLU A 559 -25.25 -4.05 -8.24
N LEU A 560 -24.80 -2.97 -7.63
CA LEU A 560 -25.51 -2.24 -6.59
C LEU A 560 -25.90 -0.88 -7.16
N LYS A 561 -27.18 -0.68 -7.41
CA LYS A 561 -27.74 0.61 -7.81
C LYS A 561 -28.39 1.27 -6.60
N VAL A 562 -27.95 2.48 -6.27
CA VAL A 562 -28.51 3.33 -5.23
C VAL A 562 -29.15 4.52 -5.92
N GLU A 563 -30.46 4.66 -5.71
CA GLU A 563 -31.28 5.78 -6.17
C GLU A 563 -31.75 6.56 -4.92
N PRO A 564 -32.28 7.79 -5.04
CA PRO A 564 -32.66 8.59 -3.88
C PRO A 564 -33.60 7.89 -2.90
N ASP A 565 -34.58 7.12 -3.40
CA ASP A 565 -35.63 6.45 -2.62
C ASP A 565 -35.58 4.91 -2.68
N LYS A 566 -34.63 4.35 -3.43
CA LYS A 566 -34.58 2.92 -3.73
C LYS A 566 -33.16 2.39 -3.80
N ILE A 567 -32.99 1.15 -3.35
CA ILE A 567 -31.74 0.41 -3.46
C ILE A 567 -32.04 -0.88 -4.20
N THR A 568 -31.23 -1.21 -5.21
CA THR A 568 -31.33 -2.43 -5.98
C THR A 568 -30.00 -3.17 -5.95
N PHE A 569 -30.01 -4.43 -5.53
CA PHE A 569 -28.84 -5.31 -5.58
C PHE A 569 -29.09 -6.48 -6.52
N THR A 570 -28.20 -6.66 -7.49
CA THR A 570 -28.28 -7.70 -8.50
C THR A 570 -27.03 -8.56 -8.49
N ARG A 571 -27.22 -9.88 -8.46
CA ARG A 571 -26.22 -10.87 -8.83
C ARG A 571 -26.45 -11.33 -10.27
N ILE A 572 -25.39 -11.41 -11.04
CA ILE A 572 -25.34 -11.96 -12.38
C ILE A 572 -24.49 -13.23 -12.30
N SER A 573 -25.11 -14.40 -12.49
CA SER A 573 -24.38 -15.67 -12.45
C SER A 573 -23.40 -15.79 -13.63
N ALA A 574 -22.45 -16.71 -13.54
CA ALA A 574 -21.52 -16.98 -14.65
C ALA A 574 -22.21 -17.33 -15.98
N GLY A 575 -23.45 -17.85 -15.93
CA GLY A 575 -24.27 -18.10 -17.12
C GLY A 575 -25.06 -16.89 -17.62
N GLY A 576 -24.86 -15.71 -17.03
CA GLY A 576 -25.57 -14.46 -17.36
C GLY A 576 -26.93 -14.29 -16.69
N THR A 577 -27.41 -15.25 -15.90
CA THR A 577 -28.72 -15.16 -15.25
C THR A 577 -28.70 -14.09 -14.16
N ARG A 578 -29.63 -13.13 -14.25
CA ARG A 578 -29.76 -12.02 -13.30
C ARG A 578 -30.74 -12.38 -12.17
N TYR A 579 -30.31 -12.13 -10.93
CA TYR A 579 -31.13 -12.24 -9.73
C TYR A 579 -31.08 -10.92 -8.98
N THR A 580 -32.24 -10.30 -8.79
CA THR A 580 -32.35 -8.96 -8.21
C THR A 580 -33.23 -8.95 -6.97
N VAL A 581 -32.83 -8.15 -5.98
CA VAL A 581 -33.63 -7.70 -4.85
C VAL A 581 -33.65 -6.17 -4.83
N ALA A 582 -34.73 -5.58 -4.32
CA ALA A 582 -34.83 -4.15 -4.15
C ALA A 582 -35.56 -3.80 -2.85
N ALA A 583 -35.22 -2.66 -2.27
CA ALA A 583 -35.87 -2.08 -1.10
C ALA A 583 -36.06 -0.58 -1.29
N ALA A 584 -37.22 -0.07 -0.87
CA ALA A 584 -37.46 1.37 -0.78
C ALA A 584 -36.94 1.88 0.57
N ASP A 585 -35.92 2.74 0.56
CA ASP A 585 -35.28 3.27 1.76
C ASP A 585 -34.41 4.49 1.43
N THR A 586 -34.38 5.51 2.29
CA THR A 586 -33.71 6.81 2.06
C THR A 586 -32.65 7.17 3.10
N GLN A 587 -32.45 6.34 4.14
CA GLN A 587 -31.77 6.77 5.38
C GLN A 587 -30.26 7.05 5.24
N TYR A 588 -29.47 6.16 4.63
CA TYR A 588 -28.00 6.24 4.67
C TYR A 588 -27.37 6.49 3.29
N ARG A 589 -27.19 7.75 2.89
CA ARG A 589 -26.59 8.13 1.59
C ARG A 589 -25.20 8.76 1.74
N GLY A 590 -24.32 8.07 2.46
CA GLY A 590 -22.94 8.49 2.66
C GLY A 590 -22.01 8.11 1.51
N ALA A 591 -20.91 8.87 1.38
CA ALA A 591 -19.98 8.80 0.25
C ALA A 591 -18.94 7.68 0.35
N TYR A 592 -19.02 6.81 1.36
CA TYR A 592 -18.04 5.74 1.57
C TYR A 592 -18.70 4.36 1.50
N PHE A 593 -17.93 3.41 0.98
CA PHE A 593 -18.30 2.01 0.97
C PHE A 593 -17.08 1.12 1.19
N PHE A 594 -17.37 -0.09 1.67
CA PHE A 594 -16.39 -1.08 2.06
C PHE A 594 -16.74 -2.43 1.46
N LEU A 595 -15.74 -3.18 1.08
CA LEU A 595 -15.88 -4.59 0.72
C LEU A 595 -15.86 -5.43 2.00
N GLU A 596 -16.95 -6.17 2.26
CA GLU A 596 -17.11 -6.99 3.45
C GLU A 596 -16.94 -8.48 3.15
N LYS A 597 -16.27 -9.18 4.06
CA LYS A 597 -16.17 -10.64 4.05
C LYS A 597 -16.30 -11.18 5.47
N GLU A 598 -17.50 -11.58 5.87
CA GLU A 598 -17.78 -12.04 7.21
C GLU A 598 -17.76 -13.59 7.26
N GLU A 599 -16.87 -14.16 8.07
CA GLU A 599 -16.76 -15.62 8.30
C GLU A 599 -17.54 -16.09 9.54
N SER A 600 -17.80 -15.19 10.48
CA SER A 600 -18.59 -15.39 11.69
C SER A 600 -19.07 -14.06 12.26
N PHE A 601 -20.00 -14.12 13.22
CA PHE A 601 -20.23 -13.02 14.14
C PHE A 601 -19.57 -13.30 15.50
N GLN A 602 -19.39 -12.26 16.32
CA GLN A 602 -18.72 -12.40 17.62
C GLN A 602 -19.40 -13.47 18.48
N GLY A 603 -18.61 -14.46 18.94
CA GLY A 603 -19.08 -15.57 19.78
C GLY A 603 -19.61 -16.79 19.01
N GLU A 604 -19.60 -16.75 17.68
CA GLU A 604 -19.98 -17.88 16.81
C GLU A 604 -18.75 -18.59 16.23
N ALA A 605 -18.92 -19.84 15.77
CA ALA A 605 -17.87 -20.57 15.10
C ALA A 605 -17.50 -19.90 13.75
N ALA A 606 -16.20 -19.71 13.50
CA ALA A 606 -15.69 -19.18 12.24
C ALA A 606 -15.86 -20.17 11.09
N HIS A 607 -16.60 -19.77 10.06
CA HIS A 607 -16.73 -20.52 8.82
C HIS A 607 -15.73 -19.98 7.80
N GLN A 608 -14.46 -20.37 7.96
CA GLN A 608 -13.34 -19.82 7.22
C GLN A 608 -13.43 -20.09 5.71
N PHE A 609 -13.18 -19.06 4.90
CA PHE A 609 -13.10 -19.19 3.44
C PHE A 609 -12.20 -18.10 2.84
N GLU A 610 -11.74 -18.29 1.62
CA GLU A 610 -11.00 -17.25 0.90
C GLU A 610 -11.87 -16.73 -0.24
N GLY A 611 -11.89 -15.40 -0.37
CA GLY A 611 -12.65 -14.70 -1.40
C GLY A 611 -11.71 -13.96 -2.35
N LYS A 612 -12.15 -13.72 -3.59
CA LYS A 612 -11.49 -12.76 -4.49
C LYS A 612 -12.48 -11.75 -5.05
N VAL A 613 -11.98 -10.53 -5.30
CA VAL A 613 -12.76 -9.41 -5.87
C VAL A 613 -11.96 -8.70 -6.95
N LYS A 614 -12.61 -8.23 -8.02
CA LYS A 614 -11.98 -7.45 -9.10
C LYS A 614 -13.01 -6.59 -9.84
N ASN A 615 -12.52 -5.77 -10.76
CA ASN A 615 -13.29 -4.95 -11.70
C ASN A 615 -14.28 -4.05 -10.98
N MET A 616 -13.87 -3.48 -9.86
CA MET A 616 -14.75 -2.64 -9.07
C MET A 616 -14.77 -1.23 -9.65
N ALA A 617 -15.97 -0.76 -9.96
CA ALA A 617 -16.17 0.52 -10.60
C ALA A 617 -17.36 1.27 -9.98
N TYR A 618 -17.24 2.58 -9.96
CA TYR A 618 -18.28 3.53 -9.60
C TYR A 618 -18.71 4.31 -10.84
N ARG A 619 -20.02 4.58 -10.95
CA ARG A 619 -20.59 5.44 -11.99
C ARG A 619 -21.80 6.17 -11.43
N ARG A 620 -21.92 7.46 -11.78
CA ARG A 620 -23.13 8.25 -11.53
C ARG A 620 -24.27 7.72 -12.38
N ASN A 621 -25.49 7.71 -11.83
CA ASN A 621 -26.65 7.42 -12.65
C ASN A 621 -26.94 8.63 -13.57
N PRO A 622 -27.41 8.38 -14.81
CA PRO A 622 -27.61 9.43 -15.81
C PRO A 622 -28.80 10.35 -15.53
#